data_AF-A0A497NAQ9-F1
#
_entry.id   AF-A0A497NAQ9-F1
#
_cell.length_a   1.000
_cell.length_b   1.000
_cell.length_c   1.000
_cell.angle_alpha   90.00
_cell.angle_beta   90.00
_cell.angle_gamma   90.00
#
_symmetry.space_group_name_H-M   'P 1'
#
loop_
_entity.id
_entity.type
_entity.pdbx_description
1 polymer ?
#
loop_
_entity_poly.entity_id
_entity_poly.type
_entity_poly.pdbx_seq_one_letter_code
_entity_poly.pdbx_strand_id
1 'polypeptide(L)'
;MRKVWNGSQPSSTPVFSFFIINKQAVNQHRTPTVLLYKVLCVTMERCSTQVSRKVDKNAQEENVTLHGSVVWLTVYKRIGIIGGLSPESTTLYYQHIIRRYYEVFGTHSYPEIIIYSVNFQQYITWAYEEQWPAVAEALLDLLTRLQRAGADFAVIACNTLHVVFDQVQRSSPIPLLSIIDATAEKIIKEGIDTVGLLGTSFTMEHKFYRDGLARHGIGVLTPNKTSREYLDKIILNELSIGIINPETRTKALTIIDELVTEGAKGIVLGCTELPLLLTSHPNYMLFDTASIHAEKTLQYAVRTLD
;
A
#
# COMPACT_ATOMS: atom_id res chain seq x y z
N MET A 1 -0.50 41.70 -23.98
CA MET A 1 -0.33 41.55 -25.43
C MET A 1 -0.43 40.07 -25.77
N ARG A 2 -1.49 39.69 -26.49
CA ARG A 2 -1.76 38.30 -26.93
C ARG A 2 -0.87 37.99 -28.13
N LYS A 3 -0.19 36.84 -28.13
CA LYS A 3 0.38 36.26 -29.36
C LYS A 3 -0.61 35.24 -29.91
N VAL A 4 -1.10 35.58 -31.09
CA VAL A 4 -1.98 34.81 -31.97
C VAL A 4 -1.14 33.72 -32.63
N TRP A 5 -1.61 32.47 -32.59
CA TRP A 5 -1.09 31.39 -33.44
C TRP A 5 -2.19 31.05 -34.45
N ASN A 6 -1.96 31.45 -35.70
CA ASN A 6 -2.76 31.07 -36.86
C ASN A 6 -2.07 29.90 -37.54
N GLY A 7 -2.81 28.82 -37.81
CA GLY A 7 -2.30 27.67 -38.54
C GLY A 7 -3.35 26.59 -38.77
N SER A 8 -4.20 26.81 -39.78
CA SER A 8 -4.80 25.83 -40.70
C SER A 8 -5.31 24.47 -40.17
N GLN A 9 -6.63 24.27 -40.27
CA GLN A 9 -7.30 22.96 -40.22
C GLN A 9 -6.84 22.02 -41.34
N PRO A 10 -6.99 20.70 -41.11
CA PRO A 10 -7.86 19.92 -41.98
C PRO A 10 -8.97 19.19 -41.20
N SER A 11 -9.99 18.87 -41.98
CA SER A 11 -11.35 18.45 -41.68
C SER A 11 -11.54 17.12 -40.92
N SER A 12 -12.69 17.08 -40.24
CA SER A 12 -13.45 15.92 -39.73
C SER A 12 -12.97 15.24 -38.43
N THR A 13 -13.44 15.76 -37.29
CA THR A 13 -13.57 15.03 -36.03
C THR A 13 -15.05 14.90 -35.68
N PRO A 14 -15.57 13.71 -35.31
CA PRO A 14 -16.93 13.58 -34.83
C PRO A 14 -17.06 14.25 -33.46
N VAL A 15 -18.06 15.12 -33.34
CA VAL A 15 -18.45 15.79 -32.10
C VAL A 15 -19.04 14.73 -31.16
N PHE A 16 -18.35 14.39 -30.08
CA PHE A 16 -18.95 13.65 -28.97
C PHE A 16 -19.79 14.62 -28.13
N SER A 17 -21.10 14.62 -28.34
CA SER A 17 -22.04 15.29 -27.44
C SER A 17 -22.14 14.51 -26.13
N PHE A 18 -21.61 15.08 -25.04
CA PHE A 18 -21.90 14.60 -23.68
C PHE A 18 -23.37 14.93 -23.34
N PHE A 19 -24.22 13.92 -23.19
CA PHE A 19 -25.52 14.08 -22.56
C PHE A 19 -25.39 13.83 -21.05
N ILE A 20 -25.64 14.88 -20.25
CA ILE A 20 -25.93 14.76 -18.82
C ILE A 20 -27.29 14.06 -18.70
N ILE A 21 -27.32 12.82 -18.21
CA ILE A 21 -28.58 12.17 -17.85
C ILE A 21 -29.02 12.70 -16.48
N ASN A 22 -30.16 13.37 -16.50
CA ASN A 22 -30.84 14.00 -15.38
C ASN A 22 -31.26 12.95 -14.34
N LYS A 23 -30.89 13.14 -13.08
CA LYS A 23 -31.27 12.29 -11.94
C LYS A 23 -32.75 12.51 -11.59
N GLN A 24 -33.65 11.72 -12.15
CA GLN A 24 -34.92 11.42 -11.49
C GLN A 24 -35.31 9.95 -11.73
N ALA A 25 -35.71 9.30 -10.63
CA ALA A 25 -36.05 7.89 -10.47
C ALA A 25 -34.87 6.91 -10.41
N VAL A 26 -34.51 6.46 -9.20
CA VAL A 26 -34.79 5.09 -8.72
C VAL A 26 -34.64 5.11 -7.19
N ASN A 27 -35.79 5.12 -6.51
CA ASN A 27 -35.92 4.64 -5.14
C ASN A 27 -36.23 3.13 -5.23
N GLN A 28 -35.80 2.36 -4.23
CA GLN A 28 -36.02 0.92 -3.98
C GLN A 28 -34.88 -0.05 -4.32
N HIS A 29 -34.50 -0.79 -3.27
CA HIS A 29 -33.55 -1.89 -3.18
C HIS A 29 -33.45 -2.77 -4.43
N ARG A 30 -32.33 -2.66 -5.16
CA ARG A 30 -31.86 -3.71 -6.09
C ARG A 30 -30.34 -3.83 -6.05
N THR A 31 -29.88 -5.07 -6.11
CA THR A 31 -28.48 -5.47 -6.20
C THR A 31 -27.78 -4.82 -7.41
N PRO A 32 -26.47 -4.52 -7.32
CA PRO A 32 -25.72 -3.78 -8.34
C PRO A 32 -25.79 -4.42 -9.74
N THR A 33 -25.91 -5.74 -9.83
CA THR A 33 -26.03 -6.50 -11.08
C THR A 33 -27.26 -6.11 -11.91
N VAL A 34 -28.39 -5.80 -11.27
CA VAL A 34 -29.66 -5.48 -11.97
C VAL A 34 -29.65 -4.04 -12.51
N LEU A 35 -28.92 -3.14 -11.84
CA LEU A 35 -28.77 -1.76 -12.30
C LEU A 35 -27.86 -1.69 -13.53
N LEU A 36 -26.78 -2.48 -13.54
CA LEU A 36 -25.86 -2.59 -14.67
C LEU A 36 -26.57 -3.12 -15.94
N TYR A 37 -27.41 -4.14 -15.77
CA TYR A 37 -28.22 -4.71 -16.86
C TYR A 37 -29.20 -3.70 -17.47
N LYS A 38 -29.83 -2.86 -16.64
CA LYS A 38 -30.75 -1.82 -17.14
C LYS A 38 -30.03 -0.72 -17.90
N VAL A 39 -28.84 -0.30 -17.45
CA VAL A 39 -28.04 0.70 -18.16
C VAL A 39 -27.60 0.17 -19.52
N LEU A 40 -27.21 -1.11 -19.61
CA LEU A 40 -26.89 -1.77 -20.89
C LEU A 40 -28.10 -1.88 -21.83
N CYS A 41 -29.29 -2.23 -21.32
CA CYS A 41 -30.48 -2.34 -22.19
C CYS A 41 -30.96 -0.99 -22.73
N VAL A 42 -30.91 0.08 -21.94
CA VAL A 42 -31.37 1.41 -22.37
C VAL A 42 -30.48 1.99 -23.48
N THR A 43 -29.19 1.66 -23.51
CA THR A 43 -28.30 2.01 -24.64
C THR A 43 -28.54 1.12 -25.86
N MET A 44 -28.98 -0.14 -25.69
CA MET A 44 -29.21 -1.06 -26.81
C MET A 44 -30.57 -0.91 -27.50
N GLU A 45 -31.63 -0.40 -26.86
CA GLU A 45 -32.94 -0.19 -27.52
C GLU A 45 -32.91 0.85 -28.67
N ARG A 46 -31.82 1.63 -28.81
CA ARG A 46 -31.60 2.51 -29.96
C ARG A 46 -30.71 1.91 -31.06
N CYS A 47 -30.23 0.68 -30.90
CA CYS A 47 -29.42 -0.02 -31.88
C CYS A 47 -30.19 -1.24 -32.41
N SER A 48 -30.85 -1.05 -33.56
CA SER A 48 -31.61 -2.10 -34.23
C SER A 48 -30.67 -3.12 -34.89
N THR A 49 -30.17 -4.10 -34.15
CA THR A 49 -29.57 -5.31 -34.75
C THR A 49 -29.55 -6.49 -33.77
N GLN A 50 -29.91 -7.66 -34.28
CA GLN A 50 -30.19 -8.89 -33.53
C GLN A 50 -29.00 -9.38 -32.68
N VAL A 51 -29.24 -9.63 -31.39
CA VAL A 51 -28.34 -10.36 -30.49
C VAL A 51 -28.61 -11.85 -30.62
N SER A 52 -27.66 -12.64 -31.13
CA SER A 52 -27.75 -14.09 -31.13
C SER A 52 -27.17 -14.68 -29.84
N ARG A 53 -28.02 -15.37 -29.07
CA ARG A 53 -27.70 -16.01 -27.80
C ARG A 53 -27.16 -17.43 -28.06
N LYS A 54 -25.91 -17.72 -27.70
CA LYS A 54 -25.44 -19.10 -27.52
C LYS A 54 -25.27 -19.32 -26.02
N VAL A 55 -26.19 -20.07 -25.42
CA VAL A 55 -26.10 -20.51 -24.02
C VAL A 55 -25.51 -21.90 -24.05
N ASP A 56 -24.24 -22.02 -23.68
CA ASP A 56 -23.64 -23.33 -23.40
C ASP A 56 -23.83 -23.63 -21.91
N LYS A 57 -24.51 -24.73 -21.58
CA LYS A 57 -25.04 -24.97 -20.21
C LYS A 57 -23.99 -25.41 -19.19
N ASN A 58 -22.70 -25.40 -19.52
CA ASN A 58 -21.61 -25.80 -18.61
C ASN A 58 -20.46 -24.78 -18.47
N ALA A 59 -20.64 -23.53 -18.91
CA ALA A 59 -19.64 -22.47 -18.72
C ALA A 59 -20.11 -21.44 -17.68
N GLN A 60 -19.37 -21.28 -16.58
CA GLN A 60 -19.49 -20.12 -15.69
C GLN A 60 -18.76 -18.90 -16.29
N GLU A 61 -19.10 -18.54 -17.52
CA GLU A 61 -18.58 -17.34 -18.19
C GLU A 61 -19.73 -16.58 -18.84
N GLU A 62 -20.00 -15.35 -18.38
CA GLU A 62 -20.79 -14.39 -19.15
C GLU A 62 -19.83 -13.44 -19.88
N ASN A 63 -19.34 -13.88 -21.04
CA ASN A 63 -18.62 -13.03 -21.97
C ASN A 63 -19.62 -12.20 -22.78
N VAL A 64 -19.70 -10.89 -22.51
CA VAL A 64 -20.47 -9.95 -23.35
C VAL A 64 -19.53 -9.37 -24.39
N THR A 65 -19.61 -9.90 -25.62
CA THR A 65 -18.84 -9.38 -26.76
C THR A 65 -19.56 -8.19 -27.38
N LEU A 66 -19.07 -6.97 -27.13
CA LEU A 66 -19.45 -5.77 -27.89
C LEU A 66 -18.33 -5.48 -28.91
N HIS A 67 -18.64 -5.65 -30.21
CA HIS A 67 -17.86 -5.20 -31.37
C HIS A 67 -16.33 -5.08 -31.16
N GLY A 68 -15.62 -6.22 -31.19
CA GLY A 68 -14.17 -6.27 -31.42
C GLY A 68 -13.26 -5.66 -30.35
N SER A 69 -13.80 -5.15 -29.24
CA SER A 69 -13.02 -4.63 -28.11
C SER A 69 -13.36 -5.40 -26.86
N VAL A 70 -12.44 -6.25 -26.40
CA VAL A 70 -12.55 -6.88 -25.08
C VAL A 70 -12.38 -5.76 -24.05
N VAL A 71 -13.47 -5.35 -23.41
CA VAL A 71 -13.42 -4.45 -22.26
C VAL A 71 -13.03 -5.29 -21.04
N TRP A 72 -11.75 -5.26 -20.68
CA TRP A 72 -11.27 -5.86 -19.45
C TRP A 72 -11.76 -5.03 -18.27
N LEU A 73 -12.84 -5.46 -17.63
CA LEU A 73 -13.24 -4.96 -16.32
C LEU A 73 -12.35 -5.62 -15.27
N THR A 74 -11.13 -5.13 -15.10
CA THR A 74 -10.31 -5.51 -13.95
C THR A 74 -10.93 -4.87 -12.72
N VAL A 75 -11.62 -5.66 -11.90
CA VAL A 75 -12.19 -5.19 -10.63
C VAL A 75 -11.11 -5.31 -9.57
N TYR A 76 -10.51 -4.18 -9.19
CA TYR A 76 -9.55 -4.12 -8.09
C TYR A 76 -10.25 -4.10 -6.75
N LYS A 77 -9.62 -4.69 -5.72
CA LYS A 77 -10.00 -4.41 -4.33
C LYS A 77 -9.57 -3.00 -3.96
N ARG A 78 -10.48 -2.22 -3.37
CA ARG A 78 -10.23 -0.86 -2.89
C ARG A 78 -9.31 -0.89 -1.67
N ILE A 79 -8.26 -0.07 -1.72
CA ILE A 79 -7.20 -0.02 -0.71
C ILE A 79 -7.60 0.99 0.37
N GLY A 80 -7.58 0.58 1.63
CA GLY A 80 -7.58 1.48 2.79
C GLY A 80 -6.16 1.69 3.34
N ILE A 81 -5.77 2.93 3.59
CA ILE A 81 -4.49 3.26 4.24
C ILE A 81 -4.77 4.06 5.51
N ILE A 82 -4.39 3.51 6.67
CA ILE A 82 -4.22 4.30 7.89
C ILE A 82 -2.85 4.95 7.80
N GLY A 83 -2.85 6.24 7.48
CA GLY A 83 -1.66 7.07 7.27
C GLY A 83 -1.57 8.21 8.28
N GLY A 84 -0.68 9.16 8.02
CA GLY A 84 -0.33 10.24 8.95
C GLY A 84 0.53 9.76 10.12
N LEU A 85 1.29 8.67 9.94
CA LEU A 85 2.08 7.99 10.97
C LEU A 85 3.55 7.73 10.55
N SER A 86 4.25 8.64 9.89
CA SER A 86 3.96 10.06 9.66
C SER A 86 3.29 10.32 8.29
N PRO A 87 3.00 11.58 7.91
CA PRO A 87 2.54 11.91 6.55
C PRO A 87 3.54 11.53 5.44
N GLU A 88 4.84 11.54 5.73
CA GLU A 88 5.91 11.18 4.80
C GLU A 88 5.82 9.70 4.41
N SER A 89 5.66 8.79 5.38
CA SER A 89 5.47 7.35 5.09
C SER A 89 4.22 7.14 4.23
N THR A 90 3.14 7.88 4.51
CA THR A 90 1.88 7.78 3.77
C THR A 90 2.05 8.19 2.30
N THR A 91 2.82 9.25 2.07
CA THR A 91 3.16 9.72 0.72
C THR A 91 3.97 8.67 -0.05
N LEU A 92 4.92 8.02 0.62
CA LEU A 92 5.71 6.93 0.04
C LEU A 92 4.81 5.78 -0.43
N TYR A 93 3.87 5.32 0.41
CA TYR A 93 2.95 4.25 0.03
C TYR A 93 2.16 4.60 -1.22
N TYR A 94 1.54 5.79 -1.25
CA TYR A 94 0.76 6.22 -2.40
C TYR A 94 1.62 6.29 -3.67
N GLN A 95 2.81 6.91 -3.59
CA GLN A 95 3.72 7.04 -4.72
C GLN A 95 4.22 5.67 -5.22
N HIS A 96 4.58 4.76 -4.32
CA HIS A 96 5.04 3.41 -4.66
C HIS A 96 3.96 2.65 -5.40
N ILE A 97 2.73 2.62 -4.85
CA ILE A 97 1.60 1.89 -5.43
C ILE A 97 1.30 2.37 -6.86
N ILE A 98 1.19 3.69 -7.08
CA ILE A 98 0.84 4.21 -8.42
C ILE A 98 1.97 4.03 -9.44
N ARG A 99 3.23 4.24 -9.04
CA ARG A 99 4.38 4.07 -9.94
C ARG A 99 4.55 2.61 -10.33
N ARG A 100 4.53 1.72 -9.33
CA ARG A 100 4.65 0.29 -9.54
C ARG A 100 3.51 -0.25 -10.39
N TYR A 101 2.27 0.20 -10.16
CA TYR A 101 1.15 -0.19 -11.01
C TYR A 101 1.43 0.16 -12.48
N TYR A 102 1.84 1.39 -12.77
CA TYR A 102 2.11 1.81 -14.14
C TYR A 102 3.27 1.04 -14.76
N GLU A 103 4.34 0.78 -14.00
CA GLU A 103 5.48 -0.04 -14.46
C GLU A 103 5.07 -1.47 -14.85
N VAL A 104 4.15 -2.08 -14.11
CA VAL A 104 3.73 -3.48 -14.34
C VAL A 104 2.66 -3.58 -15.42
N PHE A 105 1.66 -2.70 -15.39
CA PHE A 105 0.46 -2.83 -16.21
C PHE A 105 0.40 -1.85 -17.40
N GLY A 106 1.17 -0.74 -17.38
CA GLY A 106 1.21 0.23 -18.47
C GLY A 106 -0.12 0.95 -18.75
N THR A 107 -1.08 0.94 -17.81
CA THR A 107 -2.40 1.55 -17.96
C THR A 107 -2.68 2.58 -16.87
N HIS A 108 -3.78 3.33 -17.01
CA HIS A 108 -4.25 4.28 -16.00
C HIS A 108 -5.38 3.72 -15.12
N SER A 109 -5.61 2.40 -15.16
CA SER A 109 -6.65 1.73 -14.37
C SER A 109 -6.19 1.45 -12.93
N TYR A 110 -5.67 2.47 -12.24
CA TYR A 110 -5.17 2.32 -10.87
C TYR A 110 -6.27 1.81 -9.92
N PRO A 111 -5.93 1.01 -8.88
CA PRO A 111 -6.88 0.68 -7.83
C PRO A 111 -7.33 1.94 -7.08
N GLU A 112 -8.57 1.98 -6.62
CA GLU A 112 -9.06 3.07 -5.76
C GLU A 112 -8.37 3.00 -4.40
N ILE A 113 -7.93 4.15 -3.87
CA ILE A 113 -7.21 4.26 -2.60
C ILE A 113 -7.92 5.27 -1.70
N ILE A 114 -8.28 4.85 -0.49
CA ILE A 114 -8.86 5.68 0.56
C ILE A 114 -7.82 5.82 1.67
N ILE A 115 -7.35 7.05 1.88
CA ILE A 115 -6.36 7.35 2.91
C ILE A 115 -7.06 8.05 4.07
N TYR A 116 -6.99 7.46 5.26
CA TYR A 116 -7.31 8.16 6.50
C TYR A 116 -5.99 8.63 7.12
N SER A 117 -5.69 9.92 6.98
CA SER A 117 -4.49 10.53 7.57
C SER A 117 -4.80 11.11 8.94
N VAL A 118 -4.15 10.59 9.98
CA VAL A 118 -4.43 10.97 11.38
C VAL A 118 -3.58 12.16 11.85
N ASN A 119 -3.93 12.72 13.01
CA ASN A 119 -3.02 13.60 13.76
C ASN A 119 -1.92 12.75 14.42
N PHE A 120 -0.70 12.82 13.87
CA PHE A 120 0.41 11.98 14.31
C PHE A 120 0.77 12.16 15.80
N GLN A 121 0.67 13.40 16.31
CA GLN A 121 1.09 13.73 17.69
C GLN A 121 0.37 12.86 18.73
N GLN A 122 -0.90 12.55 18.51
CA GLN A 122 -1.68 11.73 19.45
C GLN A 122 -1.14 10.30 19.55
N TYR A 123 -0.81 9.69 18.41
CA TYR A 123 -0.25 8.33 18.35
C TYR A 123 1.18 8.28 18.89
N ILE A 124 1.97 9.33 18.68
CA ILE A 124 3.28 9.50 19.30
C ILE A 124 3.13 9.49 20.83
N THR A 125 2.25 10.35 21.37
CA THR A 125 2.01 10.44 22.82
C THR A 125 1.59 9.09 23.39
N TRP A 126 0.62 8.42 22.78
CA TRP A 126 0.19 7.10 23.24
C TRP A 126 1.29 6.04 23.16
N ALA A 127 2.11 6.04 22.12
CA ALA A 127 3.21 5.08 21.99
C ALA A 127 4.29 5.30 23.06
N TYR A 128 4.67 6.55 23.33
CA TYR A 128 5.67 6.88 24.36
C TYR A 128 5.15 6.62 25.78
N GLU A 129 3.86 6.80 26.02
CA GLU A 129 3.21 6.48 27.30
C GLU A 129 2.75 5.02 27.40
N GLU A 130 3.08 4.18 26.41
CA GLU A 130 2.69 2.78 26.32
C GLU A 130 1.17 2.53 26.45
N GLN A 131 0.35 3.49 26.00
CA GLN A 131 -1.12 3.41 25.99
C GLN A 131 -1.63 2.54 24.83
N TRP A 132 -1.10 1.32 24.70
CA TRP A 132 -1.43 0.38 23.62
C TRP A 132 -2.93 0.05 23.50
N PRO A 133 -3.71 -0.07 24.58
CA PRO A 133 -5.17 -0.25 24.47
C PRO A 133 -5.86 0.91 23.75
N ALA A 134 -5.45 2.16 24.02
CA ALA A 134 -6.02 3.35 23.37
C ALA A 134 -5.63 3.40 21.88
N VAL A 135 -4.39 3.03 21.55
CA VAL A 135 -3.94 2.89 20.15
C VAL A 135 -4.80 1.85 19.42
N ALA A 136 -5.01 0.68 20.02
CA ALA A 136 -5.79 -0.39 19.40
C ALA A 136 -7.25 0.02 19.16
N GLU A 137 -7.89 0.66 20.14
CA GLU A 137 -9.25 1.18 20.00
C GLU A 137 -9.35 2.23 18.89
N ALA A 138 -8.41 3.18 18.85
CA ALA A 138 -8.36 4.21 17.82
C ALA A 138 -8.18 3.59 16.42
N LEU A 139 -7.27 2.62 16.26
CA LEU A 139 -7.06 1.94 14.98
C LEU A 139 -8.30 1.15 14.53
N LEU A 140 -9.03 0.51 15.45
CA LEU A 140 -10.28 -0.20 15.12
C LEU A 140 -11.39 0.74 14.65
N ASP A 141 -11.51 1.92 15.27
CA ASP A 141 -12.44 2.96 14.79
C ASP A 141 -12.06 3.41 13.37
N LEU A 142 -10.77 3.63 13.10
CA LEU A 142 -10.30 4.00 11.76
C LEU A 142 -10.58 2.91 10.72
N LEU A 143 -10.38 1.64 11.04
CA LEU A 143 -10.72 0.53 10.15
C LEU A 143 -12.21 0.47 9.85
N THR A 144 -13.06 0.74 10.85
CA THR A 144 -14.51 0.86 10.67
C THR A 144 -14.86 2.02 9.75
N ARG A 145 -14.19 3.17 9.88
CA ARG A 145 -14.38 4.32 8.98
C ARG A 145 -13.94 4.01 7.55
N LEU A 146 -12.78 3.36 7.38
CA LEU A 146 -12.29 2.96 6.06
C LEU A 146 -13.23 1.96 5.38
N GLN A 147 -13.71 0.95 6.11
CA GLN A 147 -14.73 0.02 5.61
C GLN A 147 -15.99 0.77 5.15
N ARG A 148 -16.52 1.70 5.98
CA ARG A 148 -17.70 2.50 5.63
C ARG A 148 -17.48 3.41 4.43
N ALA A 149 -16.24 3.87 4.21
CA ALA A 149 -15.86 4.61 3.03
C ALA A 149 -15.70 3.72 1.77
N GLY A 150 -15.72 2.40 1.93
CA GLY A 150 -15.69 1.43 0.84
C GLY A 150 -14.39 0.67 0.67
N ALA A 151 -13.43 0.77 1.60
CA ALA A 151 -12.20 -0.02 1.54
C ALA A 151 -12.51 -1.51 1.69
N ASP A 152 -11.94 -2.34 0.81
CA ASP A 152 -12.12 -3.80 0.83
C ASP A 152 -11.09 -4.47 1.76
N PHE A 153 -9.96 -3.81 1.99
CA PHE A 153 -8.91 -4.20 2.93
C PHE A 153 -8.11 -2.97 3.35
N ALA A 154 -7.26 -3.10 4.36
CA ALA A 154 -6.44 -1.98 4.84
C ALA A 154 -4.99 -2.35 5.15
N VAL A 155 -4.17 -1.31 5.24
CA VAL A 155 -2.80 -1.34 5.78
C VAL A 155 -2.57 -0.18 6.75
N ILE A 156 -1.64 -0.37 7.70
CA ILE A 156 -1.15 0.69 8.58
C ILE A 156 0.23 1.10 8.08
N ALA A 157 0.39 2.33 7.60
CA ALA A 157 1.65 2.84 7.05
C ALA A 157 2.65 3.24 8.15
N CYS A 158 2.92 2.34 9.10
CA CYS A 158 3.79 2.57 10.26
C CYS A 158 4.27 1.24 10.87
N ASN A 159 5.57 1.10 11.12
CA ASN A 159 6.12 -0.08 11.82
C ASN A 159 5.68 -0.15 13.29
N THR A 160 5.85 0.94 14.04
CA THR A 160 5.63 1.00 15.50
C THR A 160 4.24 0.54 15.93
N LEU A 161 3.20 0.96 15.22
CA LEU A 161 1.83 0.60 15.61
C LEU A 161 1.49 -0.89 15.39
N HIS A 162 2.38 -1.66 14.76
CA HIS A 162 2.21 -3.11 14.67
C HIS A 162 2.39 -3.83 16.01
N VAL A 163 2.82 -3.13 17.07
CA VAL A 163 2.77 -3.65 18.46
C VAL A 163 1.38 -4.18 18.80
N VAL A 164 0.32 -3.50 18.35
CA VAL A 164 -1.09 -3.90 18.60
C VAL A 164 -1.73 -4.64 17.42
N PHE A 165 -0.94 -5.01 16.40
CA PHE A 165 -1.47 -5.56 15.15
C PHE A 165 -2.35 -6.80 15.38
N ASP A 166 -1.86 -7.78 16.14
CA ASP A 166 -2.59 -9.02 16.38
C ASP A 166 -3.93 -8.78 17.11
N GLN A 167 -3.98 -7.79 18.00
CA GLN A 167 -5.21 -7.39 18.68
C GLN A 167 -6.18 -6.73 17.70
N VAL A 168 -5.70 -5.77 16.91
CA VAL A 168 -6.51 -5.00 15.95
C VAL A 168 -7.02 -5.92 14.84
N GLN A 169 -6.19 -6.80 14.29
CA GLN A 169 -6.57 -7.70 13.20
C GLN A 169 -7.73 -8.62 13.59
N ARG A 170 -7.74 -9.15 14.82
CA ARG A 170 -8.81 -10.07 15.28
C ARG A 170 -10.20 -9.42 15.31
N SER A 171 -10.25 -8.11 15.52
CA SER A 171 -11.50 -7.35 15.62
C SER A 171 -11.76 -6.46 14.40
N SER A 172 -10.85 -6.48 13.42
CA SER A 172 -10.96 -5.64 12.24
C SER A 172 -12.16 -6.06 11.38
N PRO A 173 -12.99 -5.12 10.90
CA PRO A 173 -14.12 -5.46 10.06
C PRO A 173 -13.74 -5.74 8.60
N ILE A 174 -12.48 -5.49 8.22
CA ILE A 174 -11.89 -5.75 6.89
C ILE A 174 -10.51 -6.39 7.05
N PRO A 175 -10.01 -7.17 6.06
CA PRO A 175 -8.66 -7.71 6.11
C PRO A 175 -7.61 -6.62 6.32
N LEU A 176 -6.65 -6.88 7.20
CA LEU A 176 -5.54 -5.98 7.51
C LEU A 176 -4.23 -6.66 7.13
N LEU A 177 -3.41 -6.04 6.28
CA LEU A 177 -2.12 -6.63 5.89
C LEU A 177 -1.01 -6.15 6.83
N SER A 178 -0.23 -7.09 7.37
CA SER A 178 0.90 -6.83 8.26
C SER A 178 2.15 -6.41 7.49
N ILE A 179 2.82 -5.34 7.96
CA ILE A 179 4.14 -4.94 7.46
C ILE A 179 5.20 -6.00 7.78
N ILE A 180 5.09 -6.66 8.94
CA ILE A 180 6.04 -7.67 9.40
C ILE A 180 5.89 -8.93 8.55
N ASP A 181 4.66 -9.37 8.28
CA ASP A 181 4.43 -10.57 7.46
C ASP A 181 4.86 -10.31 6.01
N ALA A 182 4.55 -9.13 5.45
CA ALA A 182 5.03 -8.75 4.12
C ALA A 182 6.56 -8.74 4.02
N THR A 183 7.22 -8.22 5.06
CA THR A 183 8.69 -8.20 5.15
C THR A 183 9.25 -9.62 5.28
N ALA A 184 8.67 -10.46 6.12
CA ALA A 184 9.06 -11.85 6.30
C ALA A 184 8.93 -12.68 5.01
N GLU A 185 7.80 -12.56 4.31
CA GLU A 185 7.58 -13.23 3.02
C GLU A 185 8.66 -12.83 2.00
N LYS A 186 9.04 -11.55 1.96
CA LYS A 186 10.09 -11.07 1.08
C LYS A 186 11.46 -11.63 1.47
N ILE A 187 11.79 -11.66 2.76
CA ILE A 187 13.04 -12.24 3.28
C ILE A 187 13.14 -13.73 2.91
N ILE A 188 12.07 -14.50 3.15
CA ILE A 188 12.02 -15.94 2.84
C ILE A 188 12.19 -16.19 1.35
N LYS A 189 11.60 -15.36 0.50
CA LYS A 189 11.73 -15.48 -0.96
C LYS A 189 13.19 -15.36 -1.43
N GLU A 190 14.02 -14.62 -0.70
CA GLU A 190 15.45 -14.48 -0.97
C GLU A 190 16.30 -15.59 -0.30
N GLY A 191 15.67 -16.56 0.37
CA GLY A 191 16.36 -17.67 1.04
C GLY A 191 17.14 -17.25 2.29
N ILE A 192 16.78 -16.11 2.90
CA ILE A 192 17.44 -15.57 4.08
C ILE A 192 16.69 -16.01 5.35
N ASP A 193 17.44 -16.45 6.36
CA ASP A 193 16.95 -16.94 7.65
C ASP A 193 17.39 -16.05 8.83
N THR A 194 18.32 -15.12 8.63
CA THR A 194 18.83 -14.21 9.66
C THR A 194 19.06 -12.83 9.08
N VAL A 195 18.48 -11.81 9.72
CA VAL A 195 18.58 -10.41 9.30
C VAL A 195 19.04 -9.50 10.43
N GLY A 196 19.73 -8.42 10.08
CA GLY A 196 19.93 -7.30 10.97
C GLY A 196 18.71 -6.38 10.96
N LEU A 197 18.29 -5.84 12.10
CA LEU A 197 17.21 -4.87 12.20
C LEU A 197 17.75 -3.50 12.57
N LEU A 198 17.52 -2.52 11.71
CA LEU A 198 17.78 -1.10 11.97
C LEU A 198 16.46 -0.35 12.11
N GLY A 199 16.38 0.54 13.08
CA GLY A 199 15.21 1.38 13.32
C GLY A 199 15.45 2.31 14.51
N THR A 200 14.38 2.82 15.08
CA THR A 200 14.42 3.46 16.41
C THR A 200 14.79 2.44 17.48
N SER A 201 15.28 2.90 18.63
CA SER A 201 15.54 2.03 19.78
C SER A 201 14.28 1.26 20.16
N PHE A 202 13.11 1.90 20.08
CA PHE A 202 11.82 1.24 20.29
C PHE A 202 11.64 0.01 19.38
N THR A 203 11.88 0.17 18.08
CA THR A 203 11.69 -0.92 17.09
C THR A 203 12.72 -2.05 17.29
N MET A 204 13.96 -1.70 17.65
CA MET A 204 15.03 -2.68 17.83
C MET A 204 14.96 -3.41 19.18
N GLU A 205 14.44 -2.78 20.24
CA GLU A 205 14.44 -3.35 21.59
C GLU A 205 13.13 -4.04 21.98
N HIS A 206 11.99 -3.60 21.44
CA HIS A 206 10.71 -4.23 21.73
C HIS A 206 10.55 -5.57 21.01
N LYS A 207 9.85 -6.48 21.68
CA LYS A 207 9.71 -7.86 21.21
C LYS A 207 8.86 -8.01 19.95
N PHE A 208 7.91 -7.10 19.69
CA PHE A 208 6.91 -7.28 18.63
C PHE A 208 7.51 -7.54 17.24
N TYR A 209 8.58 -6.82 16.88
CA TYR A 209 9.18 -6.96 15.56
C TYR A 209 10.00 -8.24 15.45
N ARG A 210 10.87 -8.49 16.44
CA ARG A 210 11.67 -9.71 16.53
C ARG A 210 10.81 -10.95 16.60
N ASP A 211 9.86 -10.99 17.53
CA ASP A 211 8.98 -12.14 17.72
C ASP A 211 8.08 -12.32 16.49
N GLY A 212 7.66 -11.21 15.86
CA GLY A 212 6.92 -11.21 14.61
C GLY A 212 7.68 -11.90 13.46
N LEU A 213 8.95 -11.55 13.23
CA LEU A 213 9.81 -12.23 12.25
C LEU A 213 10.15 -13.67 12.65
N ALA A 214 10.35 -13.93 13.96
CA ALA A 214 10.65 -15.26 14.46
C ALA A 214 9.50 -16.25 14.22
N ARG A 215 8.23 -15.81 14.18
CA ARG A 215 7.09 -16.65 13.78
C ARG A 215 7.22 -17.21 12.36
N HIS A 216 8.00 -16.54 11.51
CA HIS A 216 8.32 -16.97 10.14
C HIS A 216 9.64 -17.73 10.04
N GLY A 217 10.27 -18.07 11.17
CA GLY A 217 11.55 -18.77 11.21
C GLY A 217 12.77 -17.86 10.94
N ILE A 218 12.61 -16.55 11.03
CA ILE A 218 13.68 -15.57 10.75
C ILE A 218 14.29 -15.09 12.07
N GLY A 219 15.60 -15.30 12.23
CA GLY A 219 16.41 -14.73 13.30
C GLY A 219 16.66 -13.24 13.08
N VAL A 220 16.70 -12.47 14.18
CA VAL A 220 16.94 -11.03 14.14
C VAL A 220 18.14 -10.67 15.00
N LEU A 221 19.13 -10.03 14.39
CA LEU A 221 20.25 -9.38 15.06
C LEU A 221 19.98 -7.88 15.17
N THR A 222 20.39 -7.29 16.28
CA THR A 222 20.24 -5.84 16.52
C THR A 222 21.59 -5.27 16.91
N PRO A 223 21.92 -4.02 16.53
CA PRO A 223 23.19 -3.40 16.90
C PRO A 223 23.40 -3.40 18.42
N ASN A 224 24.65 -3.23 18.86
CA ASN A 224 24.95 -3.00 20.26
C ASN A 224 24.26 -1.71 20.79
N LYS A 225 24.18 -1.57 22.12
CA LYS A 225 23.45 -0.46 22.77
C LYS A 225 23.90 0.93 22.27
N THR A 226 25.20 1.17 22.15
CA THR A 226 25.75 2.46 21.70
C THR A 226 25.36 2.76 20.25
N SER A 227 25.42 1.75 19.37
CA SER A 227 24.99 1.88 17.98
C SER A 227 23.48 2.13 17.87
N ARG A 228 22.66 1.52 18.73
CA ARG A 228 21.20 1.78 18.77
C ARG A 228 20.89 3.20 19.22
N GLU A 229 21.49 3.68 20.30
CA GLU A 229 21.33 5.06 20.78
C GLU A 229 21.77 6.09 19.73
N TYR A 230 22.84 5.80 18.99
CA TYR A 230 23.28 6.63 17.87
C TYR A 230 22.24 6.68 16.75
N LEU A 231 21.76 5.51 16.28
CA LEU A 231 20.74 5.39 15.23
C LEU A 231 19.45 6.12 15.60
N ASP A 232 18.97 5.95 16.83
CA ASP A 232 17.78 6.62 17.32
C ASP A 232 17.90 8.15 17.26
N LYS A 233 19.06 8.67 17.70
CA LYS A 233 19.36 10.11 17.66
C LYS A 233 19.39 10.66 16.24
N ILE A 234 20.03 9.97 15.29
CA ILE A 234 20.12 10.45 13.90
C ILE A 234 18.78 10.34 13.17
N ILE A 235 17.99 9.31 13.45
CA ILE A 235 16.67 9.14 12.85
C ILE A 235 15.82 10.36 13.23
N LEU A 236 15.76 10.69 14.52
CA LEU A 236 14.93 11.79 15.01
C LEU A 236 15.45 13.18 14.64
N ASN A 237 16.76 13.43 14.75
CA ASN A 237 17.31 14.78 14.61
C ASN A 237 17.80 15.12 13.19
N GLU A 238 18.01 14.13 12.34
CA GLU A 238 18.47 14.34 10.96
C GLU A 238 17.44 13.81 9.96
N LEU A 239 17.19 12.50 9.96
CA LEU A 239 16.43 11.85 8.90
C LEU A 239 14.95 12.27 8.87
N SER A 240 14.31 12.37 10.04
CA SER A 240 12.91 12.82 10.19
C SER A 240 12.67 14.27 9.77
N ILE A 241 13.72 15.07 9.63
CA ILE A 241 13.64 16.45 9.10
C ILE A 241 14.34 16.61 7.75
N GLY A 242 14.65 15.49 7.08
CA GLY A 242 15.19 15.45 5.71
C GLY A 242 16.68 15.80 5.58
N ILE A 243 17.44 15.82 6.67
CA ILE A 243 18.88 16.06 6.64
C ILE A 243 19.60 14.74 6.36
N ILE A 244 20.38 14.70 5.27
CA ILE A 244 21.19 13.54 4.89
C ILE A 244 22.67 13.90 5.00
N ASN A 245 23.32 13.38 6.04
CA ASN A 245 24.75 13.62 6.30
C ASN A 245 25.60 12.42 5.82
N PRO A 246 26.63 12.64 4.96
CA PRO A 246 27.55 11.59 4.54
C PRO A 246 28.30 10.87 5.68
N GLU A 247 28.61 11.57 6.77
CA GLU A 247 29.25 10.95 7.94
C GLU A 247 28.30 10.01 8.67
N THR A 248 27.03 10.42 8.79
CA THR A 248 25.94 9.61 9.33
C THR A 248 25.76 8.34 8.50
N ARG A 249 25.82 8.47 7.17
CA ARG A 249 25.76 7.31 6.26
C ARG A 249 26.93 6.35 6.51
N THR A 250 28.15 6.88 6.59
CA THR A 250 29.35 6.05 6.83
C THR A 250 29.23 5.27 8.14
N LYS A 251 28.79 5.92 9.22
CA LYS A 251 28.58 5.25 10.52
C LYS A 251 27.47 4.20 10.46
N ALA A 252 26.36 4.48 9.78
CA ALA A 252 25.29 3.50 9.60
C ALA A 252 25.78 2.27 8.82
N LEU A 253 26.64 2.44 7.81
CA LEU A 253 27.27 1.32 7.08
C LEU A 253 28.18 0.50 7.99
N THR A 254 29.00 1.13 8.85
CA THR A 254 29.82 0.40 9.82
C THR A 254 28.98 -0.45 10.76
N ILE A 255 27.85 0.07 11.25
CA ILE A 255 26.92 -0.69 12.10
C ILE A 255 26.34 -1.90 11.34
N ILE A 256 26.07 -1.75 10.04
CA ILE A 256 25.60 -2.85 9.21
C ILE A 256 26.70 -3.90 9.03
N ASP A 257 27.93 -3.49 8.75
CA ASP A 257 29.06 -4.41 8.57
C ASP A 257 29.31 -5.24 9.84
N GLU A 258 29.12 -4.65 11.03
CA GLU A 258 29.13 -5.39 12.31
C GLU A 258 28.05 -6.48 12.34
N LEU A 259 26.79 -6.14 12.00
CA LEU A 259 25.70 -7.11 11.96
C LEU A 259 25.92 -8.23 10.94
N VAL A 260 26.47 -7.90 9.78
CA VAL A 260 26.81 -8.88 8.73
C VAL A 260 27.92 -9.81 9.22
N THR A 261 28.91 -9.28 9.92
CA THR A 261 29.98 -10.09 10.56
C THR A 261 29.43 -11.01 11.63
N GLU A 262 28.39 -10.58 12.36
CA GLU A 262 27.66 -11.40 13.34
C GLU A 262 26.72 -12.43 12.71
N GLY A 263 26.52 -12.41 11.39
CA GLY A 263 25.78 -13.43 10.63
C GLY A 263 24.49 -12.94 9.97
N ALA A 264 24.18 -11.64 9.99
CA ALA A 264 23.07 -11.10 9.22
C ALA A 264 23.31 -11.28 7.71
N LYS A 265 22.35 -11.88 7.00
CA LYS A 265 22.41 -12.07 5.53
C LYS A 265 21.62 -11.01 4.76
N GLY A 266 20.96 -10.11 5.47
CA GLY A 266 20.27 -8.93 4.95
C GLY A 266 19.85 -8.01 6.08
N ILE A 267 19.43 -6.79 5.75
CA ILE A 267 19.16 -5.73 6.73
C ILE A 267 17.74 -5.20 6.53
N VAL A 268 16.92 -5.30 7.57
CA VAL A 268 15.59 -4.71 7.63
C VAL A 268 15.70 -3.25 8.04
N LEU A 269 15.13 -2.37 7.21
CA LEU A 269 14.98 -0.94 7.48
C LEU A 269 13.60 -0.72 8.11
N GLY A 270 13.54 -0.81 9.44
CA GLY A 270 12.33 -0.69 10.27
C GLY A 270 11.87 0.74 10.52
N CYS A 271 12.49 1.72 9.88
CA CYS A 271 12.08 3.13 9.90
C CYS A 271 11.98 3.63 8.46
N THR A 272 10.94 4.40 8.15
CA THR A 272 10.62 4.81 6.77
C THR A 272 11.59 5.83 6.18
N GLU A 273 12.41 6.44 7.02
CA GLU A 273 13.41 7.45 6.66
C GLU A 273 14.80 6.84 6.41
N LEU A 274 15.07 5.62 6.91
CA LEU A 274 16.35 4.94 6.68
C LEU A 274 16.67 4.71 5.19
N PRO A 275 15.69 4.41 4.32
CA PRO A 275 15.92 4.35 2.86
C PRO A 275 16.45 5.65 2.24
N LEU A 276 16.26 6.81 2.89
CA LEU A 276 16.85 8.09 2.42
C LEU A 276 18.38 8.11 2.60
N LEU A 277 18.88 7.39 3.61
CA LEU A 277 20.29 7.27 3.93
C LEU A 277 20.94 6.04 3.25
N LEU A 278 20.19 4.94 3.16
CA LEU A 278 20.64 3.61 2.77
C LEU A 278 19.87 3.11 1.54
N THR A 279 20.43 3.31 0.35
CA THR A 279 19.73 3.04 -0.92
C THR A 279 20.02 1.66 -1.52
N SER A 280 21.28 1.23 -1.55
CA SER A 280 21.69 -0.12 -1.99
C SER A 280 23.11 -0.43 -1.53
N HIS A 281 23.42 -1.72 -1.43
CA HIS A 281 24.76 -2.19 -1.08
C HIS A 281 25.09 -3.49 -1.84
N PRO A 282 26.34 -3.69 -2.31
CA PRO A 282 26.71 -4.89 -3.07
C PRO A 282 26.75 -6.17 -2.22
N ASN A 283 27.01 -6.06 -0.91
CA ASN A 283 27.31 -7.22 -0.07
C ASN A 283 26.10 -7.79 0.70
N TYR A 284 24.97 -7.08 0.74
CA TYR A 284 23.80 -7.49 1.50
C TYR A 284 22.53 -6.83 0.95
N MET A 285 21.40 -7.48 1.17
CA MET A 285 20.09 -6.96 0.75
C MET A 285 19.54 -6.00 1.80
N LEU A 286 18.95 -4.89 1.34
CA LEU A 286 18.18 -3.97 2.17
C LEU A 286 16.69 -4.28 1.99
N PHE A 287 15.99 -4.51 3.09
CA PHE A 287 14.55 -4.71 3.14
C PHE A 287 13.89 -3.44 3.66
N ASP A 288 13.56 -2.54 2.72
CA ASP A 288 12.71 -1.37 3.02
C ASP A 288 11.28 -1.83 3.29
N THR A 289 10.91 -1.80 4.56
CA THR A 289 9.62 -2.27 5.06
C THR A 289 8.44 -1.51 4.44
N ALA A 290 8.58 -0.21 4.18
CA ALA A 290 7.52 0.60 3.59
C ALA A 290 7.29 0.23 2.12
N SER A 291 8.37 0.16 1.34
CA SER A 291 8.29 -0.24 -0.07
C SER A 291 7.80 -1.68 -0.24
N ILE A 292 8.25 -2.60 0.62
CA ILE A 292 7.78 -4.01 0.60
C ILE A 292 6.29 -4.10 0.93
N HIS A 293 5.82 -3.37 1.92
CA HIS A 293 4.41 -3.40 2.31
C HIS A 293 3.50 -2.69 1.31
N ALA A 294 3.97 -1.59 0.71
CA ALA A 294 3.28 -0.93 -0.40
C ALA A 294 3.20 -1.85 -1.64
N GLU A 295 4.27 -2.58 -1.96
CA GLU A 295 4.26 -3.60 -3.01
C GLU A 295 3.23 -4.71 -2.71
N LYS A 296 3.23 -5.25 -1.49
CA LYS A 296 2.25 -6.26 -1.06
C LYS A 296 0.81 -5.73 -1.12
N THR A 297 0.62 -4.46 -0.77
CA THR A 297 -0.68 -3.77 -0.86
C THR A 297 -1.18 -3.74 -2.30
N LEU A 298 -0.33 -3.31 -3.23
CA LEU A 298 -0.66 -3.31 -4.66
C LEU A 298 -0.98 -4.73 -5.12
N GLN A 299 -0.13 -5.71 -4.82
CA GLN A 299 -0.34 -7.11 -5.20
C GLN A 299 -1.66 -7.67 -4.67
N TYR A 300 -2.05 -7.33 -3.45
CA TYR A 300 -3.33 -7.77 -2.87
C TYR A 300 -4.53 -7.10 -3.54
N ALA A 301 -4.40 -5.84 -3.95
CA ALA A 301 -5.43 -5.10 -4.66
C ALA A 301 -5.66 -5.62 -6.09
N VAL A 302 -4.57 -6.00 -6.77
CA VAL A 302 -4.57 -6.39 -8.19
C VAL A 302 -4.64 -7.90 -8.41
N ARG A 303 -4.70 -8.71 -7.36
CA ARG A 303 -4.70 -10.18 -7.46
C ARG A 303 -5.90 -10.69 -8.27
N THR A 304 -5.60 -10.80 -9.56
CA THR A 304 -5.87 -11.87 -10.54
C THR A 304 -6.74 -13.01 -10.02
N LEU A 305 -7.86 -13.20 -10.74
CA LEU A 305 -8.57 -14.46 -10.85
C LEU A 305 -7.55 -15.53 -11.26
N ASP A 306 -7.11 -16.36 -10.31
CA ASP A 306 -6.43 -17.62 -10.63
C ASP A 306 -7.44 -18.62 -11.22
#